data_AF-A0A8T0K1X6-F1
#
_entry.id   AF-A0A8T0K1X6-F1
#
_cell.length_a   1.000
_cell.length_b   1.000
_cell.length_c   1.000
_cell.angle_alpha   90.00
_cell.angle_beta   90.00
_cell.angle_gamma   90.00
#
_symmetry.space_group_name_H-M   'P 1'
#
loop_
_entity.id
_entity.type
_entity.pdbx_description
1 polymer ?
#
loop_
_entity_poly.entity_id
_entity_poly.type
_entity_poly.pdbx_seq_one_letter_code
_entity_poly.pdbx_strand_id
1 'polypeptide(L)'
;MKSFHNFKTCLLFYIFLVLPITVAQPLSFNVTNFNDTQTASLVGYAGVAKSENRSIVLNSLTDNGIGRAIYGLPLRFKNSSNRHVTDFSTRFSFTIDVSSKTDYGDGFAFFVAPLAYPIPSDSGGGGLGLYGANQDSIIAVEFDTFPNANVDPQMRHVGINNNSLVSLNSSFFDIESNIGNMGHALITYNSSAKFLAVSWFFEGTSSGFMPNTSLSYQIDLGEILPEWVTVGFSGATGASNEENVIHSWEFTSTLNSTPLNNKEKDGNNDIIVKYKFSVQVVAVAVSCSVLFMLVVAAVSWFIIIKKRRSEDGFGFNGAAMPRRFGYKELVAATNGFADDRRLGEGGTGQVYKGRTLTWGVRYNIALGVARALCYLHEEVEQASKESDMYGFGVVALEIGCGRRTYQDGEYNHVPLTNWVWKKYVDGDILDAVDEGLKGDYDVEEMRCLLTVGIWCTHPDHRQRPKAEQVINALKQETPLPMLSL
;
A
#
# COMPACT_ATOMS: atom_id res chain seq x y z
N MET A 1 -10.11 -26.58 2.09
CA MET A 1 -8.76 -25.98 1.92
C MET A 1 -8.11 -26.13 0.53
N LYS A 2 -8.41 -27.16 -0.28
CA LYS A 2 -7.76 -27.32 -1.62
C LYS A 2 -8.24 -26.33 -2.71
N SER A 3 -9.44 -25.77 -2.59
CA SER A 3 -10.00 -24.84 -3.60
C SER A 3 -9.45 -23.40 -3.54
N PHE A 4 -8.98 -22.95 -2.36
CA PHE A 4 -8.39 -21.61 -2.19
C PHE A 4 -6.97 -21.50 -2.75
N HIS A 5 -6.25 -22.63 -2.83
CA HIS A 5 -4.90 -22.68 -3.40
C HIS A 5 -4.91 -22.49 -4.92
N ASN A 6 -5.89 -23.09 -5.62
CA ASN A 6 -6.03 -22.97 -7.07
C ASN A 6 -6.46 -21.57 -7.53
N PHE A 7 -7.20 -20.84 -6.70
CA PHE A 7 -7.60 -19.47 -7.02
C PHE A 7 -6.43 -18.48 -6.87
N LYS A 8 -5.59 -18.65 -5.85
CA LYS A 8 -4.37 -17.85 -5.67
C LYS A 8 -3.33 -18.13 -6.74
N THR A 9 -3.14 -19.39 -7.16
CA THR A 9 -2.20 -19.73 -8.23
C THR A 9 -2.66 -19.22 -9.59
N CYS A 10 -3.95 -19.26 -9.92
CA CYS A 10 -4.48 -18.64 -11.15
C CYS A 10 -4.39 -17.10 -11.12
N LEU A 11 -4.62 -16.45 -9.97
CA LEU A 11 -4.50 -15.00 -9.83
C LEU A 11 -3.04 -14.54 -9.92
N LEU A 12 -2.10 -15.28 -9.32
CA LEU A 12 -0.66 -15.06 -9.45
C LEU A 12 -0.16 -15.27 -10.88
N PHE A 13 -0.69 -16.29 -11.59
CA PHE A 13 -0.39 -16.49 -13.01
C PHE A 13 -0.92 -15.35 -13.88
N TYR A 14 -2.10 -14.80 -13.55
CA TYR A 14 -2.68 -13.66 -14.27
C TYR A 14 -1.93 -12.36 -13.99
N ILE A 15 -1.46 -12.13 -12.77
CA ILE A 15 -0.59 -10.98 -12.45
C ILE A 15 0.75 -11.09 -13.21
N PHE A 16 1.29 -12.30 -13.41
CA PHE A 16 2.49 -12.52 -14.24
C PHE A 16 2.23 -12.43 -15.75
N LEU A 17 1.01 -12.65 -16.23
CA LEU A 17 0.62 -12.51 -17.65
C LEU A 17 0.16 -11.09 -18.02
N VAL A 18 -0.17 -10.25 -17.03
CA VAL A 18 -0.64 -8.86 -17.20
C VAL A 18 0.38 -7.83 -16.69
N LEU A 19 1.55 -8.26 -16.18
CA LEU A 19 2.72 -7.38 -16.24
C LEU A 19 2.85 -7.00 -17.72
N PRO A 20 2.76 -5.71 -18.08
CA PRO A 20 3.09 -5.33 -19.43
C PRO A 20 4.47 -5.94 -19.66
N ILE A 21 4.63 -6.69 -20.74
CA ILE A 21 5.96 -6.83 -21.33
C ILE A 21 6.37 -5.36 -21.46
N THR A 22 7.20 -4.87 -20.53
CA THR A 22 7.68 -3.51 -20.56
C THR A 22 8.55 -3.49 -21.77
N VAL A 23 7.94 -3.18 -22.92
CA VAL A 23 8.64 -2.64 -24.06
C VAL A 23 9.38 -1.47 -23.44
N ALA A 24 10.68 -1.65 -23.25
CA ALA A 24 11.49 -0.70 -22.53
C ALA A 24 11.42 0.60 -23.33
N GLN A 25 10.66 1.55 -22.82
CA GLN A 25 10.52 2.86 -23.43
C GLN A 25 11.71 3.71 -22.99
N PRO A 26 12.23 4.59 -23.87
CA PRO A 26 13.21 5.57 -23.45
C PRO A 26 12.67 6.39 -22.28
N LEU A 27 13.46 6.52 -21.22
CA LEU A 27 13.13 7.43 -20.11
C LEU A 27 13.32 8.86 -20.62
N SER A 28 12.23 9.64 -20.58
CA SER A 28 12.23 11.04 -20.97
C SER A 28 11.30 11.83 -20.06
N PHE A 29 11.80 12.90 -19.44
CA PHE A 29 11.00 13.81 -18.63
C PHE A 29 11.60 15.22 -18.63
N ASN A 30 10.75 16.20 -18.32
CA ASN A 30 11.14 17.59 -18.13
C ASN A 30 10.29 18.18 -17.00
N VAL A 31 10.95 18.64 -15.94
CA VAL A 31 10.34 19.27 -14.78
C VAL A 31 10.91 20.67 -14.62
N THR A 32 10.06 21.69 -14.78
CA THR A 32 10.41 23.10 -14.56
C THR A 32 9.74 23.69 -13.32
N ASN A 33 8.90 22.90 -12.64
CA ASN A 33 8.18 23.29 -11.45
C ASN A 33 7.91 22.06 -10.58
N PHE A 34 8.61 21.94 -9.46
CA PHE A 34 8.53 20.80 -8.55
C PHE A 34 7.32 20.84 -7.59
N ASN A 35 6.41 21.80 -7.75
CA ASN A 35 5.10 21.81 -7.10
C ASN A 35 3.98 21.28 -8.02
N ASP A 36 4.25 21.04 -9.30
CA ASP A 36 3.24 20.56 -10.26
C ASP A 36 3.01 19.05 -10.12
N THR A 37 1.74 18.64 -10.15
CA THR A 37 1.31 17.30 -9.74
C THR A 37 1.59 16.18 -10.75
N GLN A 38 1.83 16.48 -12.03
CA GLN A 38 1.93 15.42 -13.05
C GLN A 38 3.30 14.74 -13.09
N THR A 39 4.38 15.50 -13.33
CA THR A 39 5.74 14.94 -13.46
C THR A 39 6.54 15.07 -12.16
N ALA A 40 6.30 16.11 -11.35
CA ALA A 40 7.05 16.28 -10.09
C ALA A 40 6.63 15.28 -9.00
N SER A 41 5.41 14.72 -9.07
CA SER A 41 4.96 13.66 -8.15
C SER A 41 5.77 12.37 -8.27
N LEU A 42 6.54 12.21 -9.37
CA LEU A 42 7.44 11.09 -9.56
C LEU A 42 8.81 11.33 -8.91
N VAL A 43 9.12 12.52 -8.40
CA VAL A 43 10.38 12.77 -7.69
C VAL A 43 10.21 12.36 -6.22
N GLY A 44 10.98 11.35 -5.81
CA GLY A 44 11.07 10.93 -4.41
C GLY A 44 12.17 11.70 -3.69
N TYR A 45 11.95 12.01 -2.41
CA TYR A 45 12.90 12.71 -1.55
C TYR A 45 13.37 11.81 -0.41
N ALA A 46 14.64 11.92 -0.04
CA ALA A 46 15.24 11.22 1.09
C ALA A 46 16.18 12.16 1.86
N GLY A 47 16.39 11.87 3.15
CA GLY A 47 17.18 12.73 4.02
C GLY A 47 16.48 14.07 4.27
N VAL A 48 17.21 15.18 4.22
CA VAL A 48 16.68 16.54 4.44
C VAL A 48 16.10 17.18 3.17
N ALA A 49 16.20 16.52 2.01
CA ALA A 49 15.73 17.07 0.75
C ALA A 49 14.21 17.23 0.75
N LYS A 50 13.72 18.32 0.13
CA LYS A 50 12.30 18.64 0.03
C LYS A 50 12.01 19.46 -1.21
N SER A 51 10.73 19.45 -1.62
CA SER A 51 10.22 20.44 -2.58
C SER A 51 9.84 21.71 -1.83
N GLU A 52 10.39 22.86 -2.24
CA GLU A 52 10.09 24.16 -1.67
C GLU A 52 10.15 25.23 -2.77
N ASN A 53 9.17 26.14 -2.78
CA ASN A 53 9.11 27.23 -3.76
C ASN A 53 9.31 26.76 -5.23
N ARG A 54 8.65 25.64 -5.62
CA ARG A 54 8.71 25.05 -6.97
C ARG A 54 10.06 24.46 -7.35
N SER A 55 10.99 24.34 -6.40
CA SER A 55 12.35 23.87 -6.60
C SER A 55 12.64 22.71 -5.64
N ILE A 56 13.69 21.93 -5.92
CA ILE A 56 14.19 20.92 -4.99
C ILE A 56 15.26 21.59 -4.13
N VAL A 57 15.04 21.68 -2.83
CA VAL A 57 16.09 22.04 -1.87
C VAL A 57 16.72 20.73 -1.41
N LEU A 58 17.98 20.47 -1.78
CA LEU A 58 18.71 19.27 -1.38
C LEU A 58 19.12 19.35 0.09
N ASN A 59 19.64 20.49 0.50
CA ASN A 59 19.98 20.83 1.87
C ASN A 59 19.75 22.33 2.08
N SER A 60 19.33 22.73 3.27
CA SER A 60 19.07 24.14 3.62
C SER A 60 20.26 24.76 4.33
N LEU A 61 20.30 26.09 4.45
CA LEU A 61 21.34 26.81 5.22
C LEU A 61 21.38 26.45 6.72
N THR A 62 20.29 25.88 7.24
CA THR A 62 20.11 25.62 8.68
C THR A 62 20.13 24.15 9.06
N ASP A 63 19.96 23.24 8.10
CA ASP A 63 19.89 21.81 8.35
C ASP A 63 21.21 21.15 7.96
N ASN A 64 22.03 20.80 8.95
CA ASN A 64 23.16 19.90 8.72
C ASN A 64 22.60 18.53 8.33
N GLY A 65 22.94 18.04 7.15
CA GLY A 65 22.38 16.79 6.68
C GLY A 65 22.66 16.47 5.22
N ILE A 66 22.24 15.27 4.85
CA ILE A 66 22.29 14.75 3.50
C ILE A 66 20.86 14.79 2.96
N GLY A 67 20.68 15.28 1.73
CA GLY A 67 19.41 15.18 1.04
C GLY A 67 19.57 14.64 -0.37
N ARG A 68 18.61 13.80 -0.79
CA ARG A 68 18.56 13.23 -2.13
C ARG A 68 17.20 13.43 -2.77
N ALA A 69 17.21 13.72 -4.06
CA ALA A 69 16.03 13.72 -4.90
C ALA A 69 16.23 12.71 -6.04
N ILE A 70 15.29 11.78 -6.20
CA ILE A 70 15.42 10.61 -7.06
C ILE A 70 14.21 10.53 -7.99
N TYR A 71 14.42 10.32 -9.29
CA TYR A 71 13.31 10.10 -10.21
C TYR A 71 12.73 8.68 -10.02
N GLY A 72 11.41 8.60 -9.84
CA GLY A 72 10.72 7.40 -9.39
C GLY A 72 10.57 6.31 -10.45
N LEU A 73 10.77 6.62 -11.73
CA LEU A 73 10.81 5.62 -12.78
C LEU A 73 12.26 5.18 -13.04
N PRO A 74 12.56 3.87 -12.98
CA PRO A 74 13.91 3.38 -13.21
C PRO A 74 14.30 3.48 -14.69
N LEU A 75 15.58 3.75 -14.95
CA LEU A 75 16.17 3.71 -16.28
C LEU A 75 16.69 2.30 -16.57
N ARG A 76 16.25 1.71 -17.68
CA ARG A 76 16.92 0.53 -18.23
C ARG A 76 18.18 0.98 -18.96
N PHE A 77 19.32 0.92 -18.27
CA PHE A 77 20.57 1.48 -18.75
C PHE A 77 21.31 0.56 -19.73
N LYS A 78 21.24 -0.75 -19.52
CA LYS A 78 21.78 -1.74 -20.46
C LYS A 78 20.80 -2.88 -20.67
N ASN A 79 20.82 -3.47 -21.85
CA ASN A 79 20.04 -4.65 -22.17
C ASN A 79 20.98 -5.86 -22.28
N SER A 80 20.95 -6.73 -21.26
CA SER A 80 21.82 -7.91 -21.22
C SER A 80 21.60 -8.89 -22.39
N SER A 81 20.44 -8.85 -23.07
CA SER A 81 20.17 -9.75 -24.20
C SER A 81 20.93 -9.39 -25.48
N ASN A 82 21.25 -8.12 -25.69
CA ASN A 82 21.94 -7.64 -26.90
C ASN A 82 23.19 -6.78 -26.59
N ARG A 83 23.56 -6.68 -25.30
CA ARG A 83 24.67 -5.84 -24.78
C ARG A 83 24.58 -4.37 -25.17
N HIS A 84 23.38 -3.90 -25.55
CA HIS A 84 23.17 -2.50 -25.87
C HIS A 84 23.16 -1.68 -24.58
N VAL A 85 23.88 -0.56 -24.58
CA VAL A 85 23.90 0.44 -23.50
C VAL A 85 23.22 1.69 -24.04
N THR A 86 22.40 2.31 -23.21
CA THR A 86 21.59 3.47 -23.57
C THR A 86 22.40 4.77 -23.47
N ASP A 87 22.31 5.63 -24.49
CA ASP A 87 22.80 7.00 -24.36
C ASP A 87 21.85 7.79 -23.46
N PHE A 88 22.37 8.79 -22.77
CA PHE A 88 21.51 9.72 -22.04
C PHE A 88 22.04 11.15 -22.10
N SER A 89 21.11 12.08 -21.91
CA SER A 89 21.38 13.49 -21.74
C SER A 89 20.50 14.02 -20.62
N THR A 90 21.09 14.73 -19.66
CA THR A 90 20.36 15.46 -18.64
C THR A 90 20.78 16.90 -18.60
N ARG A 91 19.80 17.79 -18.43
CA ARG A 91 19.98 19.22 -18.28
C ARG A 91 19.26 19.66 -17.01
N PHE A 92 19.90 20.52 -16.24
CA PHE A 92 19.27 21.07 -15.05
C PHE A 92 19.80 22.46 -14.77
N SER A 93 19.00 23.22 -14.02
CA SER A 93 19.40 24.51 -13.50
C SER A 93 19.43 24.48 -11.97
N PHE A 94 20.37 25.21 -11.38
CA PHE A 94 20.65 25.15 -9.96
C PHE A 94 21.11 26.50 -9.41
N THR A 95 21.01 26.67 -8.09
CA THR A 95 21.73 27.71 -7.34
C THR A 95 22.47 27.08 -6.17
N ILE A 96 23.55 27.75 -5.77
CA ILE A 96 24.22 27.49 -4.50
C ILE A 96 24.26 28.82 -3.75
N ASP A 97 23.61 28.84 -2.59
CA ASP A 97 23.52 29.99 -1.72
C ASP A 97 24.28 29.71 -0.42
N VAL A 98 24.90 30.75 0.15
CA VAL A 98 25.75 30.60 1.34
C VAL A 98 25.43 31.68 2.37
N SER A 99 25.55 31.32 3.65
CA SER A 99 25.41 32.28 4.76
C SER A 99 26.69 33.11 4.94
N SER A 100 27.86 32.53 4.64
CA SER A 100 29.17 33.15 4.71
C SER A 100 29.96 32.86 3.44
N LYS A 101 30.48 33.91 2.78
CA LYS A 101 31.28 33.76 1.55
C LYS A 101 32.68 33.19 1.79
N THR A 102 33.11 33.05 3.03
CA THR A 102 34.47 32.59 3.37
C THR A 102 34.54 31.16 3.86
N ASP A 103 33.40 30.57 4.26
CA ASP A 103 33.35 29.23 4.85
C ASP A 103 32.01 28.57 4.50
N TYR A 104 32.01 27.77 3.44
CA TYR A 104 30.82 27.10 2.90
C TYR A 104 31.21 25.82 2.14
N GLY A 105 30.37 24.79 2.24
CA GLY A 105 30.57 23.47 1.65
C GLY A 105 29.30 22.58 1.76
N ASP A 106 29.25 21.42 1.12
CA ASP A 106 30.34 20.72 0.43
C ASP A 106 30.02 20.44 -1.05
N GLY A 107 28.89 20.92 -1.55
CA GLY A 107 28.45 20.80 -2.92
C GLY A 107 27.25 19.89 -3.10
N PHE A 108 27.01 19.53 -4.36
CA PHE A 108 26.01 18.54 -4.75
C PHE A 108 26.50 17.73 -5.95
N ALA A 109 25.83 16.62 -6.22
CA ALA A 109 26.14 15.78 -7.37
C ALA A 109 24.88 15.27 -8.07
N PHE A 110 24.94 15.18 -9.40
CA PHE A 110 24.06 14.32 -10.18
C PHE A 110 24.63 12.90 -10.18
N PHE A 111 23.81 11.89 -9.91
CA PHE A 111 24.27 10.51 -9.85
C PHE A 111 23.42 9.54 -10.66
N VAL A 112 24.06 8.45 -11.08
CA VAL A 112 23.45 7.25 -11.66
C VAL A 112 23.92 6.05 -10.84
N ALA A 113 22.98 5.33 -10.24
CA ALA A 113 23.27 4.27 -9.28
C ALA A 113 22.28 3.09 -9.38
N PRO A 114 22.54 1.94 -8.74
CA PRO A 114 21.60 0.83 -8.70
C PRO A 114 20.27 1.24 -8.05
N LEU A 115 19.21 0.49 -8.35
CA LEU A 115 17.91 0.72 -7.68
C LEU A 115 18.06 0.58 -6.17
N ALA A 116 17.37 1.46 -5.44
CA ALA A 116 17.41 1.52 -3.97
C ALA A 116 18.83 1.69 -3.39
N TYR A 117 19.73 2.39 -4.10
CA TYR A 117 21.05 2.75 -3.57
C TYR A 117 20.91 3.50 -2.22
N PRO A 118 21.44 2.97 -1.10
CA PRO A 118 21.23 3.56 0.22
C PRO A 118 22.02 4.86 0.39
N ILE A 119 21.68 5.65 1.42
CA ILE A 119 22.57 6.72 1.91
C ILE A 119 23.60 6.05 2.83
N PRO A 120 24.91 6.09 2.52
CA PRO A 120 25.91 5.52 3.42
C PRO A 120 25.96 6.27 4.76
N SER A 121 26.17 5.57 5.87
CA SER A 121 26.12 6.13 7.23
C SER A 121 27.14 7.24 7.51
N ASP A 122 28.27 7.27 6.78
CA ASP A 122 29.36 8.25 6.95
C ASP A 122 29.55 9.12 5.70
N SER A 123 28.47 9.41 4.98
CA SER A 123 28.49 10.16 3.71
C SER A 123 28.18 11.65 3.83
N GLY A 124 28.22 12.22 5.03
CA GLY A 124 27.97 13.65 5.26
C GLY A 124 29.10 14.54 4.74
N GLY A 125 28.82 15.85 4.61
CA GLY A 125 29.76 16.84 4.08
C GLY A 125 30.31 16.43 2.70
N GLY A 126 31.63 16.46 2.51
CA GLY A 126 32.31 16.03 1.29
C GLY A 126 31.98 14.62 0.80
N GLY A 127 31.36 13.76 1.62
CA GLY A 127 30.78 12.48 1.18
C GLY A 127 29.59 12.61 0.21
N LEU A 128 29.00 13.81 0.11
CA LEU A 128 27.86 14.20 -0.73
C LEU A 128 26.62 13.31 -0.62
N GLY A 129 26.50 12.49 0.43
CA GLY A 129 25.42 11.49 0.55
C GLY A 129 25.59 10.25 -0.34
N LEU A 130 26.75 10.10 -0.98
CA LEU A 130 27.03 9.08 -1.99
C LEU A 130 28.15 8.11 -1.57
N TYR A 131 29.21 8.61 -0.92
CA TYR A 131 30.44 7.85 -0.66
C TYR A 131 30.67 7.54 0.83
N GLY A 132 31.49 6.53 1.14
CA GLY A 132 31.56 5.84 2.44
C GLY A 132 32.47 4.61 2.35
N ALA A 133 32.23 3.55 3.13
CA ALA A 133 33.19 2.43 3.21
C ALA A 133 33.09 1.37 2.09
N ASN A 134 31.93 1.20 1.44
CA ASN A 134 31.67 0.13 0.46
C ASN A 134 30.74 0.61 -0.66
N GLN A 135 31.24 1.44 -1.59
CA GLN A 135 30.50 1.88 -2.77
C GLN A 135 30.92 1.12 -4.00
N ASP A 136 29.94 0.47 -4.63
CA ASP A 136 30.10 -0.14 -5.95
C ASP A 136 28.98 0.33 -6.88
N SER A 137 29.31 0.34 -8.18
CA SER A 137 28.39 0.59 -9.28
C SER A 137 27.68 1.95 -9.25
N ILE A 138 28.36 3.02 -8.87
CA ILE A 138 27.86 4.41 -8.94
C ILE A 138 28.76 5.30 -9.79
N ILE A 139 28.11 6.15 -10.57
CA ILE A 139 28.73 7.27 -11.29
C ILE A 139 28.10 8.56 -10.79
N ALA A 140 28.94 9.55 -10.51
CA ALA A 140 28.48 10.88 -10.16
C ALA A 140 29.21 11.95 -10.96
N VAL A 141 28.53 13.07 -11.13
CA VAL A 141 29.12 14.34 -11.57
C VAL A 141 28.92 15.31 -10.42
N GLU A 142 30.00 15.61 -9.72
CA GLU A 142 29.99 16.50 -8.55
C GLU A 142 30.25 17.96 -8.95
N PHE A 143 29.61 18.86 -8.21
CA PHE A 143 29.85 20.30 -8.20
C PHE A 143 30.35 20.62 -6.80
N ASP A 144 31.64 20.36 -6.59
CA ASP A 144 32.30 20.46 -5.30
C ASP A 144 32.68 21.92 -5.00
N THR A 145 32.15 22.40 -3.89
CA THR A 145 32.40 23.74 -3.39
C THR A 145 33.48 23.76 -2.33
N PHE A 146 33.87 22.64 -1.70
CA PHE A 146 34.82 22.65 -0.60
C PHE A 146 36.01 21.71 -0.87
N PRO A 147 37.22 22.23 -1.16
CA PRO A 147 38.37 21.39 -1.45
C PRO A 147 38.84 20.64 -0.19
N ASN A 148 38.48 19.37 -0.06
CA ASN A 148 38.92 18.49 1.00
C ASN A 148 40.37 18.02 0.78
N ALA A 149 41.22 18.19 1.80
CA ALA A 149 42.62 17.80 1.72
C ALA A 149 42.80 16.30 1.47
N ASN A 150 43.70 15.95 0.55
CA ASN A 150 44.05 14.58 0.12
C ASN A 150 42.98 13.85 -0.72
N VAL A 151 41.84 14.48 -0.99
CA VAL A 151 40.81 13.95 -1.91
C VAL A 151 40.76 14.82 -3.15
N ASP A 152 40.65 16.14 -2.94
CA ASP A 152 40.36 17.07 -4.02
C ASP A 152 41.60 17.78 -4.57
N PRO A 153 41.52 18.27 -5.83
CA PRO A 153 42.36 19.35 -6.29
C PRO A 153 42.35 20.53 -5.30
N GLN A 154 43.42 21.32 -5.28
CA GLN A 154 43.49 22.53 -4.44
C GLN A 154 42.66 23.70 -5.03
N MET A 155 41.45 23.40 -5.48
CA MET A 155 40.48 24.32 -6.06
C MET A 155 39.07 23.74 -5.95
N ARG A 156 38.06 24.60 -5.90
CA ARG A 156 36.66 24.21 -6.11
C ARG A 156 36.49 23.72 -7.54
N HIS A 157 35.76 22.65 -7.75
CA HIS A 157 35.78 21.96 -9.04
C HIS A 157 34.48 21.24 -9.38
N VAL A 158 34.29 21.01 -10.68
CA VAL A 158 33.32 20.03 -11.18
C VAL A 158 34.10 18.77 -11.51
N GLY A 159 33.63 17.62 -11.02
CA GLY A 159 34.32 16.33 -11.13
C GLY A 159 33.47 15.24 -11.77
N ILE A 160 34.12 14.23 -12.38
CA ILE A 160 33.48 12.97 -12.78
C ILE A 160 34.00 11.86 -11.87
N ASN A 161 33.11 11.22 -11.12
CA ASN A 161 33.47 10.26 -10.07
C ASN A 161 32.99 8.85 -10.45
N ASN A 162 33.80 7.85 -10.10
CA ASN A 162 33.48 6.43 -10.32
C ASN A 162 33.79 5.64 -9.06
N ASN A 163 32.75 5.23 -8.34
CA ASN A 163 32.83 4.46 -7.08
C ASN A 163 33.72 5.08 -5.98
N SER A 164 34.16 6.33 -6.13
CA SER A 164 35.15 6.97 -5.27
C SER A 164 34.90 8.47 -5.22
N LEU A 165 35.27 9.10 -4.09
CA LEU A 165 35.30 10.56 -3.94
C LEU A 165 36.32 11.23 -4.85
N VAL A 166 37.46 10.59 -5.10
CA VAL A 166 38.48 11.16 -6.00
C VAL A 166 37.98 11.13 -7.44
N SER A 167 37.80 12.31 -8.05
CA SER A 167 37.32 12.42 -9.42
C SER A 167 38.36 11.91 -10.44
N LEU A 168 37.88 11.22 -11.48
CA LEU A 168 38.66 10.72 -12.61
C LEU A 168 39.20 11.87 -13.48
N ASN A 169 38.44 12.94 -13.54
CA ASN A 169 38.81 14.20 -14.17
C ASN A 169 38.05 15.32 -13.47
N SER A 170 38.65 16.50 -13.42
CA SER A 170 38.12 17.66 -12.70
C SER A 170 38.45 18.94 -13.46
N SER A 171 37.59 19.96 -13.36
CA SER A 171 37.86 21.28 -13.93
C SER A 171 37.39 22.38 -12.99
N PHE A 172 38.05 23.53 -13.04
CA PHE A 172 37.82 24.64 -12.10
C PHE A 172 36.36 25.11 -12.13
N PHE A 173 35.78 25.25 -10.93
CA PHE A 173 34.42 25.73 -10.73
C PHE A 173 34.44 27.10 -10.07
N ASP A 174 34.20 28.16 -10.86
CA ASP A 174 34.18 29.55 -10.40
C ASP A 174 32.89 29.89 -9.63
N ILE A 175 32.59 29.10 -8.58
CA ILE A 175 31.41 29.31 -7.76
C ILE A 175 31.52 30.57 -6.91
N GLU A 176 32.72 30.97 -6.48
CA GLU A 176 32.93 32.15 -5.63
C GLU A 176 32.39 33.44 -6.26
N SER A 177 32.55 33.57 -7.58
CA SER A 177 32.04 34.70 -8.36
C SER A 177 30.54 34.59 -8.68
N ASN A 178 29.92 33.43 -8.42
CA ASN A 178 28.59 33.06 -8.90
C ASN A 178 27.65 32.54 -7.81
N ILE A 179 27.96 32.76 -6.54
CA ILE A 179 27.06 32.47 -5.41
C ILE A 179 25.69 33.13 -5.65
N GLY A 180 24.62 32.34 -5.56
CA GLY A 180 23.23 32.76 -5.80
C GLY A 180 22.87 33.04 -7.27
N ASN A 181 23.83 32.96 -8.20
CA ASN A 181 23.53 33.09 -9.63
C ASN A 181 22.95 31.77 -10.16
N MET A 182 22.05 31.88 -11.14
CA MET A 182 21.46 30.72 -11.81
C MET A 182 22.51 29.98 -12.64
N GLY A 183 22.89 28.80 -12.19
CA GLY A 183 23.75 27.85 -12.91
C GLY A 183 22.92 26.94 -13.82
N HIS A 184 23.49 26.55 -14.95
CA HIS A 184 22.92 25.59 -15.89
C HIS A 184 23.95 24.54 -16.23
N ALA A 185 23.59 23.26 -16.14
CA ALA A 185 24.46 22.15 -16.47
C ALA A 185 23.83 21.23 -17.52
N LEU A 186 24.68 20.65 -18.37
CA LEU A 186 24.35 19.62 -19.34
C LEU A 186 25.35 18.48 -19.19
N ILE A 187 24.83 17.28 -18.92
CA ILE A 187 25.59 16.04 -18.86
C ILE A 187 25.11 15.14 -19.99
N THR A 188 26.02 14.62 -20.79
CA THR A 188 25.72 13.70 -21.89
C THR A 188 26.62 12.47 -21.82
N TYR A 189 26.05 11.30 -22.05
CA TYR A 189 26.77 10.06 -22.20
C TYR A 189 26.49 9.45 -23.56
N ASN A 190 27.55 9.22 -24.33
CA ASN A 190 27.51 8.48 -25.58
C ASN A 190 28.09 7.08 -25.34
N SER A 191 27.22 6.07 -25.34
CA SER A 191 27.54 4.66 -25.14
C SER A 191 28.48 4.09 -26.20
N SER A 192 28.31 4.51 -27.46
CA SER A 192 29.12 4.02 -28.57
C SER A 192 30.56 4.53 -28.49
N ALA A 193 30.73 5.80 -28.11
CA ALA A 193 32.03 6.42 -27.89
C ALA A 193 32.61 6.13 -26.50
N LYS A 194 31.80 5.59 -25.57
CA LYS A 194 32.13 5.41 -24.14
C LYS A 194 32.60 6.73 -23.53
N PHE A 195 31.80 7.77 -23.73
CA PHE A 195 32.22 9.15 -23.50
C PHE A 195 31.19 9.89 -22.67
N LEU A 196 31.61 10.35 -21.50
CA LEU A 196 30.82 11.17 -20.59
C LEU A 196 31.33 12.61 -20.65
N ALA A 197 30.44 13.55 -20.94
CA ALA A 197 30.77 14.97 -21.04
C ALA A 197 29.84 15.80 -20.17
N VAL A 198 30.42 16.80 -19.52
CA VAL A 198 29.77 17.74 -18.61
C VAL A 198 30.09 19.14 -19.09
N SER A 199 29.09 20.01 -19.14
CA SER A 199 29.28 21.43 -19.43
C SER A 199 28.35 22.24 -18.56
N TRP A 200 28.81 23.41 -18.15
CA TRP A 200 28.01 24.30 -17.30
C TRP A 200 28.31 25.76 -17.58
N PHE A 201 27.42 26.64 -17.15
CA PHE A 201 27.60 28.09 -17.16
C PHE A 201 26.67 28.76 -16.15
N PHE A 202 26.92 30.03 -15.85
CA PHE A 202 26.04 30.87 -15.04
C PHE A 202 25.40 31.97 -15.87
N GLU A 203 24.15 32.31 -15.60
CA GLU A 203 23.48 33.44 -16.26
C GLU A 203 24.26 34.76 -16.04
N GLY A 204 24.33 35.59 -17.08
CA GLY A 204 25.03 36.88 -17.03
C GLY A 204 26.55 36.83 -17.27
N THR A 205 27.16 35.65 -17.37
CA THR A 205 28.61 35.50 -17.59
C THR A 205 29.03 35.39 -19.08
N SER A 206 28.08 35.25 -20.01
CA SER A 206 28.38 35.14 -21.45
C SER A 206 27.27 35.71 -22.35
N SER A 207 27.68 36.25 -23.51
CA SER A 207 26.79 36.69 -24.58
C SER A 207 26.26 35.47 -25.36
N GLY A 208 25.22 34.83 -24.83
CA GLY A 208 24.52 33.69 -25.47
C GLY A 208 24.62 32.40 -24.67
N PHE A 209 23.61 31.53 -24.85
CA PHE A 209 23.38 30.20 -24.21
C PHE A 209 24.49 29.13 -24.49
N MET A 210 25.77 29.52 -24.59
CA MET A 210 26.89 28.61 -24.85
C MET A 210 27.75 28.47 -23.58
N PRO A 211 27.94 27.23 -23.07
CA PRO A 211 28.81 26.99 -21.93
C PRO A 211 30.28 27.21 -22.28
N ASN A 212 30.98 28.04 -21.50
CA ASN A 212 32.41 28.32 -21.68
C ASN A 212 33.31 27.34 -20.90
N THR A 213 32.71 26.52 -20.04
CA THR A 213 33.39 25.57 -19.17
C THR A 213 32.83 24.16 -19.38
N SER A 214 33.73 23.20 -19.57
CA SER A 214 33.37 21.81 -19.75
C SER A 214 34.44 20.86 -19.23
N LEU A 215 34.04 19.61 -19.03
CA LEU A 215 34.84 18.48 -18.60
C LEU A 215 34.37 17.25 -19.37
N SER A 216 35.27 16.32 -19.66
CA SER A 216 34.87 15.04 -20.22
C SER A 216 35.82 13.92 -19.82
N TYR A 217 35.35 12.69 -19.92
CA TYR A 217 36.15 11.51 -19.63
C TYR A 217 35.68 10.31 -20.45
N GLN A 218 36.62 9.52 -20.94
CA GLN A 218 36.33 8.28 -21.66
C GLN A 218 36.14 7.14 -20.66
N ILE A 219 34.91 6.66 -20.53
CA ILE A 219 34.50 5.66 -19.54
C ILE A 219 33.40 4.76 -20.09
N ASP A 220 33.57 3.45 -19.86
CA ASP A 220 32.55 2.47 -20.20
C ASP A 220 31.58 2.28 -19.04
N LEU A 221 30.48 3.02 -19.06
CA LEU A 221 29.47 2.91 -18.01
C LEU A 221 28.75 1.55 -18.01
N GLY A 222 28.75 0.83 -19.13
CA GLY A 222 28.10 -0.48 -19.25
C GLY A 222 28.76 -1.57 -18.39
N GLU A 223 30.06 -1.43 -18.15
CA GLU A 223 30.86 -2.32 -17.28
C GLU A 223 30.69 -1.96 -15.79
N ILE A 224 30.26 -0.74 -15.47
CA ILE A 224 30.18 -0.22 -14.10
C ILE A 224 28.76 -0.36 -13.55
N LEU A 225 27.76 0.07 -14.32
CA LEU A 225 26.37 0.17 -13.90
C LEU A 225 25.57 -1.10 -14.21
N PRO A 226 24.59 -1.47 -13.36
CA PRO A 226 23.69 -2.60 -13.62
C PRO A 226 22.69 -2.31 -14.76
N GLU A 227 21.89 -3.33 -15.13
CA GLU A 227 20.86 -3.20 -16.18
C GLU A 227 19.80 -2.16 -15.84
N TRP A 228 19.37 -2.08 -14.57
CA TRP A 228 18.41 -1.09 -14.10
C TRP A 228 19.07 -0.16 -13.10
N VAL A 229 18.96 1.14 -13.38
CA VAL A 229 19.53 2.21 -12.55
C VAL A 229 18.46 3.23 -12.18
N THR A 230 18.77 4.00 -11.15
CA THR A 230 18.07 5.22 -10.81
C THR A 230 18.96 6.42 -11.07
N VAL A 231 18.34 7.57 -11.30
CA VAL A 231 19.01 8.85 -11.50
C VAL A 231 18.48 9.85 -10.49
N GLY A 232 19.35 10.74 -10.03
CA GLY A 232 18.98 11.70 -9.01
C GLY A 232 20.06 12.71 -8.70
N PHE A 233 19.75 13.55 -7.72
CA PHE A 233 20.68 14.49 -7.13
C PHE A 233 20.90 14.15 -5.66
N SER A 234 22.11 14.42 -5.19
CA SER A 234 22.48 14.29 -3.78
C SER A 234 23.25 15.55 -3.38
N GLY A 235 22.91 16.13 -2.24
CA GLY A 235 23.61 17.27 -1.65
C GLY A 235 23.84 17.00 -0.17
N ALA A 236 24.97 17.48 0.34
CA ALA A 236 25.27 17.38 1.75
C ALA A 236 26.03 18.63 2.20
N THR A 237 25.88 18.95 3.49
CA THR A 237 26.65 20.02 4.12
C THR A 237 27.16 19.57 5.48
N GLY A 238 28.38 19.98 5.80
CA GLY A 238 29.07 19.70 7.05
C GLY A 238 28.92 20.81 8.11
N ALA A 239 30.05 21.31 8.61
CA ALA A 239 30.08 22.46 9.53
C ALA A 239 30.00 23.82 8.80
N SER A 240 30.28 23.81 7.50
CA SER A 240 30.35 24.98 6.63
C SER A 240 29.09 25.02 5.78
N ASN A 241 28.04 25.70 6.24
CA ASN A 241 26.72 25.56 5.63
C ASN A 241 26.57 26.28 4.28
N GLU A 242 26.01 25.56 3.31
CA GLU A 242 25.47 26.10 2.07
C GLU A 242 24.08 25.51 1.78
N GLU A 243 23.36 26.09 0.84
CA GLU A 243 22.08 25.61 0.36
C GLU A 243 22.19 25.29 -1.13
N ASN A 244 21.88 24.03 -1.48
CA ASN A 244 21.93 23.52 -2.84
C ASN A 244 20.51 23.31 -3.37
N VAL A 245 20.15 24.03 -4.44
CA VAL A 245 18.78 24.04 -4.97
C VAL A 245 18.78 23.66 -6.45
N ILE A 246 17.91 22.73 -6.84
CA ILE A 246 17.65 22.38 -8.25
C ILE A 246 16.31 22.98 -8.68
N HIS A 247 16.35 23.85 -9.69
CA HIS A 247 15.17 24.60 -10.17
C HIS A 247 14.47 23.94 -11.36
N SER A 248 15.23 23.24 -12.20
CA SER A 248 14.68 22.47 -13.32
C SER A 248 15.47 21.20 -13.55
N TRP A 249 14.81 20.17 -14.07
CA TRP A 249 15.45 18.90 -14.40
C TRP A 249 14.81 18.26 -15.62
N GLU A 250 15.61 18.12 -16.67
CA GLU A 250 15.32 17.43 -17.90
C GLU A 250 16.23 16.20 -18.01
N PHE A 251 15.66 15.08 -18.43
CA PHE A 251 16.40 13.86 -18.70
C PHE A 251 15.84 13.20 -19.94
N THR A 252 16.71 12.71 -20.80
CA THR A 252 16.36 11.95 -22.01
C THR A 252 17.33 10.79 -22.16
N SER A 253 16.83 9.66 -22.65
CA SER A 253 17.64 8.48 -22.94
C SER A 253 17.20 7.83 -24.24
N THR A 254 18.12 7.14 -24.91
CA THR A 254 17.83 6.41 -26.15
C THR A 254 17.80 4.91 -25.85
N LEU A 255 16.61 4.28 -25.93
CA LEU A 255 16.56 2.84 -26.15
C LEU A 255 16.02 2.59 -27.55
N ASN A 256 16.94 2.40 -28.49
CA ASN A 256 16.61 1.93 -29.82
C ASN A 256 16.21 0.46 -29.74
N SER A 257 14.94 0.16 -30.04
CA SER A 257 14.53 -1.19 -30.40
C SER A 257 15.26 -1.53 -31.71
N THR A 258 16.36 -2.28 -31.67
CA THR A 258 17.12 -2.59 -32.89
C THR A 258 16.23 -3.29 -33.93
N PRO A 259 16.20 -2.81 -35.18
CA PRO A 259 15.55 -3.48 -36.30
C PRO A 259 16.32 -4.74 -36.68
N LEU A 260 15.63 -5.86 -36.85
CA LEU A 260 16.21 -7.06 -37.44
C LEU A 260 16.56 -6.79 -38.91
N ASN A 261 17.86 -6.81 -39.18
CA ASN A 261 18.59 -7.00 -40.44
C ASN A 261 17.91 -6.68 -41.79
N ASN A 262 18.58 -5.77 -42.49
CA ASN A 262 18.65 -5.55 -43.94
C ASN A 262 18.18 -6.73 -44.82
N LYS A 263 17.04 -6.53 -45.49
CA LYS A 263 16.97 -6.66 -46.95
C LYS A 263 16.23 -5.46 -47.52
N GLU A 264 16.90 -4.73 -48.41
CA GLU A 264 16.25 -3.76 -49.30
C GLU A 264 15.08 -4.44 -50.03
N LYS A 265 13.87 -3.89 -49.87
CA LYS A 265 13.07 -3.27 -50.94
C LYS A 265 11.62 -3.07 -50.46
N ASP A 266 11.15 -1.85 -50.72
CA ASP A 266 9.73 -1.45 -50.83
C ASP A 266 8.91 -1.36 -49.52
N GLY A 267 8.98 -0.20 -48.84
CA GLY A 267 8.67 -0.09 -47.41
C GLY A 267 7.52 0.83 -46.98
N ASN A 268 6.70 1.40 -47.86
CA ASN A 268 5.62 2.27 -47.38
C ASN A 268 4.31 1.53 -47.05
N ASN A 269 4.03 0.42 -47.74
CA ASN A 269 2.81 -0.36 -47.50
C ASN A 269 2.99 -1.41 -46.39
N ASP A 270 4.20 -1.94 -46.19
CA ASP A 270 4.43 -3.05 -45.25
C ASP A 270 4.50 -2.58 -43.77
N ILE A 271 4.93 -1.34 -43.52
CA ILE A 271 4.93 -0.72 -42.18
C ILE A 271 3.49 -0.44 -41.71
N ILE A 272 2.65 0.12 -42.58
CA ILE A 272 1.23 0.39 -42.27
C ILE A 272 0.47 -0.92 -42.07
N VAL A 273 0.79 -1.97 -42.84
CA VAL A 273 0.19 -3.30 -42.68
C VAL A 273 0.67 -3.97 -41.39
N LYS A 274 1.94 -3.87 -41.01
CA LYS A 274 2.45 -4.41 -39.73
C LYS A 274 1.93 -3.64 -38.51
N TYR A 275 1.75 -2.32 -38.62
CA TYR A 275 1.14 -1.51 -37.56
C TYR A 275 -0.35 -1.80 -37.42
N LYS A 276 -1.08 -1.91 -38.54
CA LYS A 276 -2.47 -2.38 -38.54
C LYS A 276 -2.59 -3.81 -38.01
N PHE A 277 -1.67 -4.71 -38.36
CA PHE A 277 -1.68 -6.10 -37.89
C PHE A 277 -1.37 -6.19 -36.41
N SER A 278 -0.38 -5.43 -35.88
CA SER A 278 -0.12 -5.36 -34.42
C SER A 278 -1.27 -4.73 -33.65
N VAL A 279 -1.85 -3.63 -34.15
CA VAL A 279 -3.03 -3.01 -33.52
C VAL A 279 -4.24 -3.93 -33.60
N GLN A 280 -4.45 -4.65 -34.72
CA GLN A 280 -5.51 -5.64 -34.85
C GLN A 280 -5.27 -6.86 -33.95
N VAL A 281 -4.04 -7.35 -33.80
CA VAL A 281 -3.72 -8.46 -32.90
C VAL A 281 -3.89 -8.05 -31.44
N VAL A 282 -3.49 -6.83 -31.05
CA VAL A 282 -3.74 -6.30 -29.70
C VAL A 282 -5.22 -6.04 -29.48
N ALA A 283 -5.93 -5.46 -30.44
CA ALA A 283 -7.37 -5.23 -30.34
C ALA A 283 -8.15 -6.55 -30.27
N VAL A 284 -7.76 -7.56 -31.06
CA VAL A 284 -8.33 -8.90 -31.01
C VAL A 284 -7.97 -9.60 -29.71
N ALA A 285 -6.73 -9.50 -29.22
CA ALA A 285 -6.34 -10.07 -27.93
C ALA A 285 -7.11 -9.42 -26.77
N VAL A 286 -7.24 -8.10 -26.75
CA VAL A 286 -8.04 -7.37 -25.75
C VAL A 286 -9.52 -7.72 -25.90
N SER A 287 -10.05 -7.78 -27.11
CA SER A 287 -11.45 -8.15 -27.36
C SER A 287 -11.73 -9.60 -26.95
N CYS A 288 -10.83 -10.54 -27.25
CA CYS A 288 -10.90 -11.92 -26.81
C CYS A 288 -10.74 -12.05 -25.30
N SER A 289 -9.90 -11.22 -24.67
CA SER A 289 -9.73 -11.17 -23.21
C SER A 289 -11.00 -10.65 -22.53
N VAL A 290 -11.60 -9.59 -23.06
CA VAL A 290 -12.87 -9.03 -22.58
C VAL A 290 -14.00 -10.02 -22.82
N LEU A 291 -14.07 -10.65 -24.00
CA LEU A 291 -15.07 -11.68 -24.30
C LEU A 291 -14.89 -12.90 -23.39
N PHE A 292 -13.66 -13.33 -23.14
CA PHE A 292 -13.36 -14.41 -22.20
C PHE A 292 -13.75 -14.01 -20.78
N MET A 293 -13.49 -12.78 -20.34
CA MET A 293 -13.94 -12.27 -19.04
C MET A 293 -15.47 -12.20 -18.95
N LEU A 294 -16.17 -11.81 -20.03
CA LEU A 294 -17.62 -11.82 -20.10
C LEU A 294 -18.18 -13.24 -20.09
N VAL A 295 -17.52 -14.20 -20.76
CA VAL A 295 -17.90 -15.62 -20.74
C VAL A 295 -17.63 -16.22 -19.37
N VAL A 296 -16.48 -15.95 -18.75
CA VAL A 296 -16.17 -16.38 -17.37
C VAL A 296 -17.14 -15.75 -16.40
N ALA A 297 -17.49 -14.47 -16.55
CA ALA A 297 -18.49 -13.80 -15.73
C ALA A 297 -19.89 -14.39 -15.97
N ALA A 298 -20.28 -14.68 -17.22
CA ALA A 298 -21.57 -15.28 -17.55
C ALA A 298 -21.66 -16.74 -17.09
N VAL A 299 -20.60 -17.52 -17.21
CA VAL A 299 -20.50 -18.90 -16.70
C VAL A 299 -20.45 -18.87 -15.18
N SER A 300 -19.71 -17.95 -14.56
CA SER A 300 -19.70 -17.77 -13.10
C SER A 300 -21.08 -17.33 -12.60
N TRP A 301 -21.74 -16.41 -13.30
CA TRP A 301 -23.10 -15.96 -13.03
C TRP A 301 -24.11 -17.09 -13.24
N PHE A 302 -23.95 -17.91 -14.28
CA PHE A 302 -24.78 -19.08 -14.55
C PHE A 302 -24.55 -20.19 -13.52
N ILE A 303 -23.31 -20.42 -13.08
CA ILE A 303 -22.96 -21.31 -11.97
C ILE A 303 -23.52 -20.76 -10.67
N ILE A 304 -23.44 -19.45 -10.42
CA ILE A 304 -24.03 -18.80 -9.24
C ILE A 304 -25.56 -18.88 -9.29
N ILE A 305 -26.20 -18.72 -10.45
CA ILE A 305 -27.66 -18.86 -10.60
C ILE A 305 -28.08 -20.33 -10.47
N LYS A 306 -27.32 -21.26 -11.06
CA LYS A 306 -27.58 -22.70 -10.95
C LYS A 306 -27.33 -23.18 -9.51
N LYS A 307 -26.34 -22.64 -8.83
CA LYS A 307 -26.06 -22.83 -7.40
C LYS A 307 -27.15 -22.19 -6.53
N ARG A 308 -27.64 -20.98 -6.86
CA ARG A 308 -28.82 -20.37 -6.23
C ARG A 308 -30.13 -21.11 -6.52
N ARG A 309 -30.19 -21.92 -7.58
CA ARG A 309 -31.32 -22.82 -7.89
C ARG A 309 -31.12 -24.24 -7.34
N SER A 310 -29.93 -24.61 -6.87
CA SER A 310 -29.65 -25.92 -6.25
C SER A 310 -29.30 -25.86 -4.77
N GLU A 311 -29.10 -24.67 -4.21
CA GLU A 311 -28.93 -24.43 -2.77
C GLU A 311 -30.15 -23.68 -2.23
N ASP A 312 -31.25 -24.41 -2.08
CA ASP A 312 -32.11 -24.31 -0.90
C ASP A 312 -31.36 -24.84 0.35
N GLY A 313 -30.07 -24.51 0.46
CA GLY A 313 -29.10 -25.18 1.32
C GLY A 313 -28.20 -24.15 1.98
N PHE A 314 -28.56 -23.87 3.22
CA PHE A 314 -27.85 -23.06 4.21
C PHE A 314 -26.32 -23.32 4.20
N GLY A 315 -25.52 -22.26 4.09
CA GLY A 315 -24.05 -22.36 4.10
C GLY A 315 -23.34 -21.05 4.44
N PHE A 316 -22.99 -20.88 5.71
CA PHE A 316 -22.18 -19.79 6.25
C PHE A 316 -20.69 -19.96 5.94
N ASN A 317 -19.99 -18.85 5.64
CA ASN A 317 -18.56 -18.66 5.89
C ASN A 317 -18.19 -17.16 5.80
N GLY A 318 -17.56 -16.62 6.87
CA GLY A 318 -16.93 -15.29 6.88
C GLY A 318 -17.46 -14.36 7.98
N ALA A 319 -16.61 -14.07 8.96
CA ALA A 319 -16.91 -13.29 10.16
C ALA A 319 -17.32 -11.82 9.86
N ALA A 320 -18.26 -11.33 10.66
CA ALA A 320 -18.52 -9.92 10.97
C ALA A 320 -18.99 -8.95 9.86
N MET A 321 -20.03 -9.29 9.09
CA MET A 321 -20.94 -8.28 8.53
C MET A 321 -22.39 -8.59 8.91
N PRO A 322 -23.20 -7.60 9.32
CA PRO A 322 -24.64 -7.78 9.48
C PRO A 322 -25.23 -8.29 8.16
N ARG A 323 -26.06 -9.33 8.25
CA ARG A 323 -26.83 -9.82 7.10
C ARG A 323 -27.55 -8.64 6.45
N ARG A 324 -27.28 -8.38 5.18
CA ARG A 324 -28.06 -7.40 4.40
C ARG A 324 -29.41 -8.04 4.09
N PHE A 325 -30.45 -7.56 4.77
CA PHE A 325 -31.83 -7.95 4.50
C PHE A 325 -32.33 -7.25 3.24
N GLY A 326 -32.89 -8.00 2.30
CA GLY A 326 -33.54 -7.40 1.14
C GLY A 326 -34.79 -6.63 1.57
N TYR A 327 -35.17 -5.55 0.86
CA TYR A 327 -36.40 -4.80 1.19
C TYR A 327 -37.64 -5.71 1.25
N LYS A 328 -37.77 -6.67 0.33
CA LYS A 328 -38.87 -7.67 0.33
C LYS A 328 -38.87 -8.56 1.58
N GLU A 329 -37.69 -8.87 2.10
CA GLU A 329 -37.52 -9.65 3.32
C GLU A 329 -37.92 -8.83 4.54
N LEU A 330 -37.54 -7.55 4.59
CA LEU A 330 -37.98 -6.62 5.64
C LEU A 330 -39.49 -6.40 5.62
N VAL A 331 -40.10 -6.25 4.44
CA VAL A 331 -41.56 -6.19 4.26
C VAL A 331 -42.23 -7.46 4.78
N ALA A 332 -41.74 -8.64 4.41
CA ALA A 332 -42.31 -9.90 4.90
C ALA A 332 -42.15 -10.07 6.42
N ALA A 333 -40.97 -9.74 6.95
CA ALA A 333 -40.66 -9.85 8.37
C ALA A 333 -41.48 -8.88 9.23
N THR A 334 -41.79 -7.68 8.74
CA THR A 334 -42.56 -6.66 9.46
C THR A 334 -44.05 -6.71 9.15
N ASN A 335 -44.51 -7.69 8.37
CA ASN A 335 -45.89 -7.77 7.87
C ASN A 335 -46.32 -6.50 7.12
N GLY A 336 -45.47 -6.03 6.23
CA GLY A 336 -45.72 -4.84 5.42
C GLY A 336 -45.47 -3.53 6.16
N PHE A 337 -44.60 -3.52 7.18
CA PHE A 337 -44.41 -2.36 8.07
C PHE A 337 -45.73 -1.89 8.70
N ALA A 338 -46.55 -2.85 9.14
CA ALA A 338 -47.84 -2.55 9.74
C ALA A 338 -47.67 -1.77 11.06
N ASP A 339 -48.49 -0.74 11.27
CA ASP A 339 -48.39 0.18 12.41
C ASP A 339 -48.60 -0.53 13.76
N ASP A 340 -49.36 -1.63 13.78
CA ASP A 340 -49.58 -2.48 14.96
C ASP A 340 -48.30 -3.22 15.42
N ARG A 341 -47.24 -3.19 14.61
CA ARG A 341 -45.92 -3.74 14.93
C ARG A 341 -44.88 -2.66 15.16
N ARG A 342 -45.20 -1.37 15.05
CA ARG A 342 -44.24 -0.30 15.26
C ARG A 342 -43.83 -0.23 16.73
N LEU A 343 -42.55 -0.47 17.00
CA LEU A 343 -41.96 -0.42 18.33
C LEU A 343 -41.58 1.01 18.76
N GLY A 344 -41.33 1.90 17.80
CA GLY A 344 -40.98 3.29 18.07
C GLY A 344 -40.66 4.08 16.81
N GLU A 345 -40.65 5.40 16.94
CA GLU A 345 -40.33 6.37 15.89
C GLU A 345 -39.42 7.46 16.47
N GLY A 346 -38.32 7.76 15.76
CA GLY A 346 -37.38 8.83 16.11
C GLY A 346 -36.97 9.66 14.90
N GLY A 347 -36.14 10.68 15.10
CA GLY A 347 -35.78 11.65 14.05
C GLY A 347 -35.09 11.07 12.81
N THR A 348 -34.59 9.84 12.87
CA THR A 348 -33.88 9.17 11.78
C THR A 348 -34.55 7.88 11.29
N GLY A 349 -35.73 7.51 11.80
CA GLY A 349 -36.47 6.34 11.30
C GLY A 349 -37.48 5.72 12.25
N GLN A 350 -38.16 4.70 11.73
CA GLN A 350 -39.18 3.92 12.41
C GLN A 350 -38.68 2.50 12.66
N VAL A 351 -38.98 1.96 13.84
CA VAL A 351 -38.57 0.61 14.27
C VAL A 351 -39.81 -0.27 14.30
N TYR A 352 -39.75 -1.43 13.65
CA TYR A 352 -40.86 -2.39 13.58
C TYR A 352 -40.48 -3.74 14.19
N LYS A 353 -41.43 -4.37 14.87
CA LYS A 353 -41.33 -5.72 15.42
C LYS A 353 -41.38 -6.72 14.27
N GLY A 354 -40.28 -7.43 14.06
CA GLY A 354 -40.21 -8.54 13.11
C GLY A 354 -41.05 -9.75 13.54
N ARG A 355 -41.27 -10.68 12.62
CA ARG A 355 -41.82 -12.01 12.92
C ARG A 355 -40.90 -12.76 13.89
N THR A 356 -41.50 -13.62 14.70
CA THR A 356 -40.81 -14.55 15.60
C THR A 356 -39.73 -15.33 14.83
N LEU A 357 -38.48 -15.28 15.32
CA LEU A 357 -37.38 -16.03 14.72
C LEU A 357 -37.59 -17.53 14.95
N THR A 358 -37.33 -18.35 13.92
CA THR A 358 -37.32 -19.81 14.05
C THR A 358 -36.23 -20.24 15.03
N TRP A 359 -36.39 -21.42 15.62
CA TRP A 359 -35.44 -21.95 16.59
C TRP A 359 -34.01 -22.00 16.03
N GLY A 360 -33.81 -22.53 14.82
CA GLY A 360 -32.48 -22.62 14.22
C GLY A 360 -31.80 -21.24 14.05
N VAL A 361 -32.56 -20.16 13.79
CA VAL A 361 -31.98 -18.81 13.72
C VAL A 361 -31.61 -18.30 15.11
N ARG A 362 -32.48 -18.52 16.10
CA ARG A 362 -32.23 -18.15 17.51
C ARG A 362 -30.98 -18.81 18.07
N TYR A 363 -30.85 -20.12 17.87
CA TYR A 363 -29.71 -20.89 18.34
C TYR A 363 -28.39 -20.41 17.72
N ASN A 364 -28.40 -20.14 16.41
CA ASN A 364 -27.25 -19.58 15.70
C ASN A 364 -26.87 -18.17 16.17
N ILE A 365 -27.84 -17.35 16.59
CA ILE A 365 -27.55 -16.04 17.20
C ILE A 365 -26.79 -16.23 18.51
N ALA A 366 -27.27 -17.09 19.41
CA ALA A 366 -26.58 -17.36 20.68
C ALA A 366 -25.15 -17.88 20.46
N LEU A 367 -24.96 -18.84 19.55
CA LEU A 367 -23.64 -19.36 19.19
C LEU A 367 -22.74 -18.28 18.57
N GLY A 368 -23.31 -17.39 17.73
CA GLY A 368 -22.59 -16.29 17.12
C GLY A 368 -22.10 -15.25 18.13
N VAL A 369 -22.95 -14.88 19.10
CA VAL A 369 -22.58 -13.95 20.17
C VAL A 369 -21.50 -14.55 21.07
N ALA A 370 -21.60 -15.84 21.43
CA ALA A 370 -20.58 -16.52 22.22
C ALA A 370 -19.20 -16.51 21.51
N ARG A 371 -19.17 -16.74 20.20
CA ARG A 371 -17.94 -16.63 19.38
C ARG A 371 -17.34 -15.23 19.38
N ALA A 372 -18.18 -14.20 19.26
CA ALA A 372 -17.72 -12.81 19.30
C ALA A 372 -17.11 -12.46 20.67
N LEU A 373 -17.73 -12.91 21.77
CA LEU A 373 -17.19 -12.72 23.12
C LEU A 373 -15.87 -13.47 23.32
N CYS A 374 -15.74 -14.69 22.80
CA CYS A 374 -14.50 -15.45 22.86
C CYS A 374 -13.35 -14.71 22.19
N TYR A 375 -13.58 -14.19 20.98
CA TYR A 375 -12.62 -13.35 20.26
C TYR A 375 -12.20 -12.12 21.08
N LEU A 376 -13.17 -11.39 21.63
CA LEU A 376 -12.89 -10.20 22.44
C LEU A 376 -12.14 -10.53 23.74
N HIS A 377 -12.46 -11.64 24.40
CA HIS A 377 -11.82 -12.05 25.65
C HIS A 377 -10.37 -12.55 25.46
N GLU A 378 -10.02 -13.02 24.27
CA GLU A 378 -8.70 -13.58 23.92
C GLU A 378 -7.77 -12.55 23.28
N GLU A 379 -8.26 -11.71 22.35
CA GLU A 379 -7.40 -10.79 21.58
C GLU A 379 -7.37 -9.35 22.11
N VAL A 380 -8.32 -8.98 22.98
CA VAL A 380 -8.47 -7.59 23.46
C VAL A 380 -8.44 -7.58 25.00
N GLU A 381 -7.28 -7.31 25.61
CA GLU A 381 -7.02 -7.39 27.07
C GLU A 381 -7.80 -6.40 27.96
N GLN A 382 -8.83 -5.72 27.44
CA GLN A 382 -9.54 -4.62 28.13
C GLN A 382 -11.00 -4.94 28.54
N ALA A 383 -11.49 -6.16 28.33
CA ALA A 383 -12.90 -6.53 28.59
C ALA A 383 -13.16 -7.08 30.00
N SER A 384 -14.30 -6.69 30.61
CA SER A 384 -14.79 -7.23 31.89
C SER A 384 -15.46 -8.60 31.69
N LYS A 385 -14.63 -9.64 31.55
CA LYS A 385 -15.01 -11.00 31.15
C LYS A 385 -16.24 -11.54 31.90
N GLU A 386 -16.33 -11.33 33.21
CA GLU A 386 -17.41 -11.89 34.03
C GLU A 386 -18.75 -11.15 33.88
N SER A 387 -18.70 -9.84 33.60
CA SER A 387 -19.90 -9.03 33.33
C SER A 387 -20.45 -9.32 31.94
N ASP A 388 -19.56 -9.50 30.96
CA ASP A 388 -19.93 -9.85 29.59
C ASP A 388 -20.58 -11.23 29.53
N MET A 389 -20.06 -12.20 30.29
CA MET A 389 -20.69 -13.52 30.40
C MET A 389 -22.06 -13.46 31.09
N TYR A 390 -22.24 -12.60 32.10
CA TYR A 390 -23.57 -12.39 32.70
C TYR A 390 -24.56 -11.81 31.69
N GLY A 391 -24.15 -10.78 30.95
CA GLY A 391 -24.97 -10.18 29.89
C GLY A 391 -25.34 -11.19 28.80
N PHE A 392 -24.38 -12.02 28.37
CA PHE A 392 -24.65 -13.12 27.44
C PHE A 392 -25.66 -14.12 27.99
N GLY A 393 -25.51 -14.52 29.26
CA GLY A 393 -26.42 -15.47 29.88
C GLY A 393 -27.85 -14.95 29.95
N VAL A 394 -28.04 -13.67 30.26
CA VAL A 394 -29.35 -13.02 30.19
C VAL A 394 -29.92 -13.12 28.77
N VAL A 395 -29.15 -12.75 27.74
CA VAL A 395 -29.59 -12.83 26.34
C VAL A 395 -29.93 -14.27 25.92
N ALA A 396 -29.14 -15.27 26.32
CA ALA A 396 -29.42 -16.67 26.03
C ALA A 396 -30.76 -17.12 26.62
N LEU A 397 -31.07 -16.71 27.85
CA LEU A 397 -32.35 -16.96 28.49
C LEU A 397 -33.50 -16.23 27.78
N GLU A 398 -33.32 -14.97 27.38
CA GLU A 398 -34.34 -14.24 26.62
C GLU A 398 -34.62 -14.89 25.25
N ILE A 399 -33.59 -15.42 24.60
CA ILE A 399 -33.70 -16.14 23.33
C ILE A 399 -34.50 -17.45 23.50
N GLY A 400 -34.19 -18.23 24.54
CA GLY A 400 -34.85 -19.51 24.83
C GLY A 400 -36.29 -19.34 25.34
N CYS A 401 -36.51 -18.37 26.23
CA CYS A 401 -37.80 -18.14 26.89
C CYS A 401 -38.74 -17.23 26.09
N GLY A 402 -38.23 -16.43 25.15
CA GLY A 402 -39.01 -15.44 24.41
C GLY A 402 -39.55 -14.31 25.30
N ARG A 403 -39.04 -14.19 26.52
CA ARG A 403 -39.44 -13.22 27.55
C ARG A 403 -38.28 -12.25 27.79
N ARG A 404 -38.59 -10.99 28.08
CA ARG A 404 -37.58 -10.00 28.48
C ARG A 404 -37.35 -10.04 29.98
N THR A 405 -36.14 -9.68 30.39
CA THR A 405 -35.73 -9.64 31.81
C THR A 405 -36.35 -8.47 32.58
N TYR A 406 -36.84 -7.45 31.88
CA TYR A 406 -37.53 -6.30 32.47
C TYR A 406 -38.76 -5.93 31.64
N GLN A 407 -39.93 -5.89 32.26
CA GLN A 407 -41.15 -5.31 31.71
C GLN A 407 -41.64 -4.22 32.66
N ASP A 408 -41.77 -2.99 32.15
CA ASP A 408 -42.34 -1.87 32.90
C ASP A 408 -43.80 -2.20 33.29
N GLY A 409 -44.11 -2.08 34.59
CA GLY A 409 -45.49 -2.08 35.10
C GLY A 409 -45.94 -3.28 35.95
N GLU A 410 -45.13 -4.33 36.14
CA GLU A 410 -45.49 -5.46 37.01
C GLU A 410 -44.85 -5.35 38.41
N TYR A 411 -45.67 -5.09 39.43
CA TYR A 411 -45.26 -4.93 40.82
C TYR A 411 -44.70 -6.21 41.51
N ASN A 412 -44.61 -7.35 40.81
CA ASN A 412 -44.15 -8.65 41.33
C ASN A 412 -43.21 -9.40 40.36
N HIS A 413 -42.37 -8.68 39.62
CA HIS A 413 -41.50 -9.30 38.61
C HIS A 413 -40.36 -10.13 39.23
N VAL A 414 -40.44 -11.47 39.13
CA VAL A 414 -39.30 -12.36 39.42
C VAL A 414 -38.31 -12.26 38.27
N PRO A 415 -37.02 -11.93 38.50
CA PRO A 415 -36.02 -11.88 37.44
C PRO A 415 -36.00 -13.17 36.62
N LEU A 416 -35.91 -13.05 35.28
CA LEU A 416 -35.93 -14.18 34.36
C LEU A 416 -34.92 -15.25 34.76
N THR A 417 -33.72 -14.83 35.17
CA THR A 417 -32.66 -15.70 35.69
C THR A 417 -33.11 -16.56 36.87
N ASN A 418 -33.76 -15.97 37.87
CA ASN A 418 -34.25 -16.69 39.06
C ASN A 418 -35.38 -17.67 38.72
N TRP A 419 -36.27 -17.29 37.80
CA TRP A 419 -37.37 -18.15 37.38
C TRP A 419 -36.87 -19.38 36.61
N VAL A 420 -35.94 -19.21 35.67
CA VAL A 420 -35.34 -20.34 34.94
C VAL A 420 -34.49 -21.21 35.86
N TRP A 421 -33.77 -20.61 36.81
CA TRP A 421 -33.01 -21.36 37.81
C TRP A 421 -33.90 -22.29 38.64
N LYS A 422 -35.06 -21.80 39.08
CA LYS A 422 -36.05 -22.62 39.79
C LYS A 422 -36.50 -23.80 38.94
N LYS A 423 -36.82 -23.56 37.66
CA LYS A 423 -37.20 -24.63 36.71
C LYS A 423 -36.10 -25.66 36.50
N TYR A 424 -34.83 -25.25 36.48
CA TYR A 424 -33.70 -26.16 36.42
C TYR A 424 -33.60 -27.05 37.68
N VAL A 425 -33.72 -26.47 38.86
CA VAL A 425 -33.67 -27.21 40.14
C VAL A 425 -34.83 -28.20 40.26
N ASP A 426 -36.03 -27.81 39.79
CA ASP A 426 -37.22 -28.67 39.80
C ASP A 426 -37.12 -29.82 38.75
N GLY A 427 -36.12 -29.82 37.88
CA GLY A 427 -35.92 -30.82 36.82
C GLY A 427 -36.69 -30.53 35.52
N ASP A 428 -37.48 -29.45 35.49
CA ASP A 428 -38.42 -29.09 34.44
C ASP A 428 -37.94 -27.85 33.64
N ILE A 429 -36.65 -27.77 33.29
CA ILE A 429 -36.08 -26.58 32.63
C ILE A 429 -36.78 -26.24 31.29
N LEU A 430 -37.35 -27.24 30.61
CA LEU A 430 -38.07 -27.04 29.34
C LEU A 430 -39.43 -26.34 29.50
N ASP A 431 -39.95 -26.22 30.72
CA ASP A 431 -41.13 -25.38 30.98
C ASP A 431 -40.84 -23.89 30.82
N ALA A 432 -39.56 -23.51 30.77
CA ALA A 432 -39.16 -22.14 30.56
C ALA A 432 -39.20 -21.70 29.09
N VAL A 433 -39.43 -22.62 28.16
CA VAL A 433 -39.31 -22.38 26.72
C VAL A 433 -40.37 -21.40 26.20
N ASP A 434 -39.99 -20.60 25.20
CA ASP A 434 -40.90 -19.72 24.47
C ASP A 434 -42.08 -20.50 23.85
N GLU A 435 -43.27 -20.31 24.42
CA GLU A 435 -44.53 -20.85 23.90
C GLU A 435 -44.78 -20.46 22.44
N GLY A 436 -44.23 -19.32 21.99
CA GLY A 436 -44.29 -18.83 20.62
C GLY A 436 -43.57 -19.71 19.61
N LEU A 437 -42.66 -20.60 20.03
CA LEU A 437 -42.06 -21.63 19.19
C LEU A 437 -43.02 -22.80 18.92
N LYS A 438 -44.10 -22.96 19.71
CA LYS A 438 -45.11 -24.01 19.53
C LYS A 438 -44.53 -25.44 19.41
N GLY A 439 -43.42 -25.71 20.10
CA GLY A 439 -42.72 -26.99 20.04
C GLY A 439 -41.77 -27.17 18.85
N ASP A 440 -41.61 -26.17 17.98
CA ASP A 440 -40.67 -26.20 16.85
C ASP A 440 -39.26 -25.80 17.27
N TYR A 441 -38.60 -26.67 18.04
CA TYR A 441 -37.21 -26.53 18.48
C TYR A 441 -36.56 -27.89 18.74
N ASP A 442 -35.23 -27.94 18.66
CA ASP A 442 -34.48 -29.12 19.10
C ASP A 442 -34.37 -29.13 20.62
N VAL A 443 -34.82 -30.23 21.23
CA VAL A 443 -34.95 -30.36 22.69
C VAL A 443 -33.61 -30.30 23.39
N GLU A 444 -32.56 -30.89 22.81
CA GLU A 444 -31.23 -30.92 23.41
C GLU A 444 -30.52 -29.58 23.26
N GLU A 445 -30.63 -28.95 22.09
CA GLU A 445 -30.13 -27.58 21.88
C GLU A 445 -30.84 -26.59 22.84
N MET A 446 -32.15 -26.71 23.02
CA MET A 446 -32.91 -25.83 23.91
C MET A 446 -32.50 -26.02 25.37
N ARG A 447 -32.44 -27.28 25.83
CA ARG A 447 -31.96 -27.59 27.18
C ARG A 447 -30.56 -27.06 27.40
N CYS A 448 -29.67 -27.26 26.42
CA CYS A 448 -28.31 -26.75 26.44
C CYS A 448 -28.28 -25.22 26.54
N LEU A 449 -29.03 -24.50 25.70
CA LEU A 449 -29.08 -23.04 25.70
C LEU A 449 -29.56 -22.48 27.04
N LEU A 450 -30.64 -23.04 27.61
CA LEU A 450 -31.17 -22.61 28.91
C LEU A 450 -30.19 -22.90 30.04
N THR A 451 -29.55 -24.08 30.03
CA THR A 451 -28.53 -24.47 31.03
C THR A 451 -27.28 -23.59 30.95
N VAL A 452 -26.84 -23.25 29.73
CA VAL A 452 -25.76 -22.28 29.52
C VAL A 452 -26.16 -20.89 30.01
N GLY A 453 -27.41 -20.46 29.76
CA GLY A 453 -27.92 -19.18 30.23
C GLY A 453 -27.85 -19.02 31.75
N ILE A 454 -28.25 -20.06 32.50
CA ILE A 454 -28.12 -20.08 33.97
C ILE A 454 -26.66 -20.19 34.44
N TRP A 455 -25.82 -20.98 33.77
CA TRP A 455 -24.38 -21.08 34.09
C TRP A 455 -23.67 -19.73 33.96
N CYS A 456 -23.97 -19.00 32.89
CA CYS A 456 -23.46 -17.66 32.62
C CYS A 456 -23.98 -16.59 33.59
N THR A 457 -25.19 -16.78 34.13
CA THR A 457 -25.81 -15.85 35.09
C THR A 457 -25.60 -16.25 36.55
N HIS A 458 -24.66 -17.15 36.83
CA HIS A 458 -24.35 -17.60 38.19
C HIS A 458 -24.09 -16.40 39.14
N PRO A 459 -24.66 -16.41 40.37
CA PRO A 459 -24.47 -15.31 41.33
C PRO A 459 -23.00 -15.07 41.69
N ASP A 460 -22.25 -16.13 41.97
CA ASP A 460 -20.79 -16.07 42.08
C ASP A 460 -20.17 -15.93 40.69
N HIS A 461 -19.57 -14.76 40.43
CA HIS A 461 -18.93 -14.44 39.16
C HIS A 461 -17.75 -15.36 38.79
N ARG A 462 -17.13 -16.01 39.79
CA ARG A 462 -16.01 -16.93 39.58
C ARG A 462 -16.43 -18.29 39.03
N GLN A 463 -17.70 -18.65 39.19
CA GLN A 463 -18.28 -19.90 38.69
C GLN A 463 -18.82 -19.76 37.27
N ARG A 464 -18.83 -18.54 36.71
CA ARG A 464 -19.28 -18.29 35.34
C ARG A 464 -18.26 -18.86 34.35
N PRO A 465 -18.71 -19.48 33.23
CA PRO A 465 -17.83 -20.07 32.24
C PRO A 465 -17.05 -19.03 31.46
N LYS A 466 -15.92 -19.44 30.87
CA LYS A 466 -15.31 -18.71 29.77
C LYS A 466 -16.14 -18.88 28.49
N ALA A 467 -16.06 -17.89 27.59
CA ALA A 467 -16.76 -17.92 26.31
C ALA A 467 -16.43 -19.17 25.47
N GLU A 468 -15.18 -19.64 25.50
CA GLU A 468 -14.77 -20.89 24.82
C GLU A 468 -15.56 -22.11 25.34
N GLN A 469 -15.71 -22.22 26.67
CA GLN A 469 -16.47 -23.32 27.30
C GLN A 469 -17.94 -23.28 26.89
N VAL A 470 -18.52 -22.08 26.78
CA VAL A 470 -19.88 -21.88 26.27
C VAL A 470 -20.01 -22.33 24.81
N ILE A 471 -19.05 -22.00 23.95
CA ILE A 471 -19.08 -22.42 22.54
C ILE A 471 -19.06 -23.95 22.44
N ASN A 472 -18.19 -24.61 23.21
CA ASN A 472 -18.09 -26.07 23.19
C ASN A 472 -19.36 -26.74 23.72
N ALA A 473 -19.98 -26.16 24.77
CA ALA A 473 -21.29 -26.60 25.25
C ALA A 473 -22.40 -26.43 24.18
N LEU A 474 -22.50 -25.26 23.56
CA LEU A 474 -23.51 -24.98 22.53
C LEU A 474 -23.31 -25.79 21.24
N LYS A 475 -22.08 -26.22 20.93
CA LYS A 475 -21.86 -27.18 19.85
C LYS A 475 -22.11 -28.64 20.26
N GLN A 476 -22.47 -28.87 21.52
CA GLN A 476 -22.64 -30.20 22.13
C GLN A 476 -21.35 -31.04 22.05
N GLU A 477 -20.18 -30.39 22.01
CA GLU A 477 -18.85 -31.03 21.97
C GLU A 477 -18.39 -31.44 23.39
N THR A 478 -19.02 -30.90 24.43
CA THR A 478 -18.71 -31.17 25.85
C THR A 478 -19.99 -31.32 26.67
N PRO A 479 -20.01 -32.19 27.69
CA PRO A 479 -21.17 -32.35 28.58
C PRO A 479 -21.45 -31.06 29.36
N LEU A 480 -22.72 -30.79 29.62
CA LEU A 480 -23.15 -29.65 30.43
C LEU A 480 -22.68 -29.81 31.89
N PRO A 481 -22.29 -28.73 32.57
CA PRO A 481 -21.97 -28.78 33.98
C PRO A 481 -23.22 -29.06 34.82
N MET A 482 -23.05 -29.77 35.92
CA MET A 482 -24.06 -29.82 36.98
C MET A 482 -23.91 -28.55 37.81
N LEU A 483 -24.94 -27.71 37.81
CA LEU A 483 -24.90 -26.43 38.51
C LEU A 483 -25.50 -26.58 39.91
N SER A 484 -24.76 -26.11 40.92
CA SER A 484 -25.24 -25.96 42.29
C SER A 484 -25.15 -24.49 42.69
N LEU A 485 -26.06 -24.03 43.56
CA LEU A 485 -25.95 -22.73 44.23
C LEU A 485 -24.82 -22.70 45.25
#